data_AF-A0A062VHG5-F1
#
_entry.id   AF-A0A062VHG5-F1
#
_cell.length_a   1.000
_cell.length_b   1.000
_cell.length_c   1.000
_cell.angle_alpha   90.00
_cell.angle_beta   90.00
_cell.angle_gamma   90.00
#
_symmetry.space_group_name_H-M   'P 1'
#
loop_
_entity.id
_entity.type
_entity.pdbx_description
1 polymer ?
#
loop_
_entity_poly.entity_id
_entity_poly.type
_entity_poly.pdbx_seq_one_letter_code
_entity_poly.pdbx_strand_id
1 'polypeptide(L)'
;MEIAALFIAIISALGTGAAAIMAWVSRADALAAKESAEAAEAAAVDAWKRAADALEEANSIQLRTTAEAISRERLIRRTEIGEAACHMFSQDCLRTAVGGLKDPERPKAKRELMLRVTGTGEPAAFMFLTLLDRAKDTVARGDFESSTAAVARCFTLTREWVADPDEFEHLHRSEISVDDLAEDIRKAAEAFEAVMRADPSS
;
A
#
# COMPACT_ATOMS: atom_id res chain seq x y z
N MET A 1 60.27 21.44 -79.95
CA MET A 1 60.32 20.74 -78.64
C MET A 1 59.78 21.60 -77.49
N GLU A 2 59.24 22.80 -77.74
CA GLU A 2 58.80 23.72 -76.67
C GLU A 2 57.28 23.69 -76.40
N ILE A 3 56.47 23.32 -77.40
CA ILE A 3 55.00 23.27 -77.26
C ILE A 3 54.57 22.14 -76.31
N ALA A 4 55.22 20.98 -76.37
CA ALA A 4 54.89 19.84 -75.51
C ALA A 4 55.18 20.10 -74.02
N ALA A 5 56.24 20.85 -73.71
CA ALA A 5 56.58 21.22 -72.33
C ALA A 5 55.59 22.24 -71.75
N LEU A 6 55.08 23.16 -72.57
CA LEU A 6 54.06 24.14 -72.19
C LEU A 6 52.72 23.44 -71.86
N PHE A 7 52.30 22.47 -72.67
CA PHE A 7 51.07 21.71 -72.43
C PHE A 7 51.14 20.87 -71.15
N ILE A 8 52.29 20.24 -70.88
CA ILE A 8 52.48 19.45 -69.66
C ILE A 8 52.45 20.36 -68.42
N ALA A 9 53.09 21.53 -68.47
CA ALA A 9 53.06 22.49 -67.35
C ALA A 9 51.64 23.03 -67.05
N ILE A 10 50.84 23.30 -68.09
CA ILE A 10 49.46 23.76 -67.94
C ILE A 10 48.56 22.66 -67.36
N ILE A 11 48.73 21.41 -67.81
CA ILE A 11 47.98 20.25 -67.30
C ILE A 11 48.35 19.96 -65.84
N SER A 12 49.64 20.08 -65.49
CA SER A 12 50.10 19.92 -64.09
C SER A 12 49.61 21.03 -63.16
N ALA A 13 49.54 22.28 -63.64
CA ALA A 13 49.00 23.42 -62.87
C ALA A 13 47.47 23.34 -62.69
N LEU A 14 46.73 22.88 -63.70
CA LEU A 14 45.29 22.62 -63.62
C LEU A 14 44.97 21.43 -62.70
N GLY A 15 45.78 20.37 -62.74
CA GLY A 15 45.64 19.20 -61.86
C GLY A 15 45.90 19.52 -60.39
N THR A 16 46.88 20.39 -60.10
CA THR A 16 47.17 20.85 -58.73
C THR A 16 46.13 21.85 -58.21
N GLY A 17 45.57 22.70 -59.06
CA GLY A 17 44.45 23.58 -58.70
C GLY A 17 43.14 22.83 -58.41
N ALA A 18 42.81 21.83 -59.24
CA ALA A 18 41.62 20.99 -59.03
C ALA A 18 41.73 20.12 -57.77
N ALA A 19 42.92 19.58 -57.48
CA ALA A 19 43.16 18.82 -56.24
C ALA A 19 43.08 19.71 -54.98
N ALA A 20 43.56 20.96 -55.04
CA ALA A 20 43.43 21.92 -53.94
C ALA A 20 41.97 22.33 -53.69
N ILE A 21 41.18 22.54 -54.75
CA ILE A 21 39.74 22.84 -54.65
C ILE A 21 38.97 21.62 -54.14
N MET A 22 39.25 20.40 -54.62
CA MET A 22 38.62 19.18 -54.10
C MET A 22 39.05 18.85 -52.66
N ALA A 23 40.27 19.19 -52.25
CA ALA A 23 40.72 19.09 -50.85
C ALA A 23 40.06 20.17 -49.96
N TRP A 24 39.77 21.36 -50.50
CA TRP A 24 39.08 22.43 -49.79
C TRP A 24 37.57 22.18 -49.69
N VAL A 25 36.95 21.66 -50.76
CA VAL A 25 35.55 21.20 -50.81
C VAL A 25 35.35 19.99 -49.91
N SER A 26 36.22 18.98 -49.95
CA SER A 26 36.12 17.85 -49.01
C SER A 26 36.40 18.24 -47.56
N ARG A 27 37.21 19.28 -47.31
CA ARG A 27 37.41 19.85 -45.98
C ARG A 27 36.21 20.71 -45.53
N ALA A 28 35.53 21.39 -46.44
CA ALA A 28 34.29 22.11 -46.18
C ALA A 28 33.10 21.15 -45.94
N ASP A 29 33.00 20.07 -46.72
CA ASP A 29 32.03 19.00 -46.53
C ASP A 29 32.30 18.20 -45.25
N ALA A 30 33.57 17.97 -44.90
CA ALA A 30 33.94 17.37 -43.62
C ALA A 30 33.65 18.30 -42.43
N LEU A 31 33.78 19.62 -42.59
CA LEU A 31 33.40 20.60 -41.57
C LEU A 31 31.88 20.69 -41.41
N ALA A 32 31.10 20.74 -42.50
CA ALA A 32 29.64 20.71 -42.45
C ALA A 32 29.09 19.35 -41.96
N ALA A 33 29.74 18.24 -42.33
CA ALA A 33 29.43 16.91 -41.79
C ALA A 33 29.77 16.80 -40.30
N LYS A 34 30.85 17.45 -39.85
CA LYS A 34 31.20 17.54 -38.43
C LYS A 34 30.21 18.39 -37.64
N GLU A 35 29.85 19.58 -38.14
CA GLU A 35 28.85 20.46 -37.50
C GLU A 35 27.47 19.80 -37.44
N SER A 36 27.05 19.09 -38.49
CA SER A 36 25.79 18.32 -38.48
C SER A 36 25.86 17.08 -37.58
N ALA A 37 27.01 16.42 -37.46
CA ALA A 37 27.21 15.33 -36.51
C ALA A 37 27.20 15.82 -35.05
N GLU A 38 27.84 16.95 -34.76
CA GLU A 38 27.81 17.60 -33.43
C GLU A 38 26.39 18.06 -33.07
N ALA A 39 25.64 18.61 -34.04
CA ALA A 39 24.24 18.97 -33.85
C ALA A 39 23.34 17.73 -33.63
N ALA A 40 23.59 16.62 -34.35
CA ALA A 40 22.88 15.37 -34.16
C ALA A 40 23.19 14.72 -32.81
N GLU A 41 24.44 14.79 -32.35
CA GLU A 41 24.86 14.33 -31.02
C GLU A 41 24.22 15.15 -29.91
N ALA A 42 24.21 16.48 -30.03
CA ALA A 42 23.52 17.37 -29.09
C ALA A 42 22.01 17.09 -29.04
N ALA A 43 21.37 16.92 -30.20
CA ALA A 43 19.95 16.58 -30.29
C ALA A 43 19.65 15.20 -29.70
N ALA A 44 20.54 14.22 -29.90
CA ALA A 44 20.41 12.91 -29.27
C ALA A 44 20.53 13.03 -27.75
N VAL A 45 21.55 13.70 -27.22
CA VAL A 45 21.73 13.91 -25.77
C VAL A 45 20.51 14.62 -25.16
N ASP A 46 19.95 15.62 -25.82
CA ASP A 46 18.74 16.30 -25.36
C ASP A 46 17.50 15.41 -25.41
N ALA A 47 17.37 14.55 -26.43
CA ALA A 47 16.30 13.55 -26.49
C ALA A 47 16.43 12.50 -25.38
N TRP A 48 17.66 12.05 -25.07
CA TRP A 48 17.95 11.15 -23.97
C TRP A 48 17.61 11.77 -22.60
N LYS A 49 17.95 13.05 -22.38
CA LYS A 49 17.57 13.77 -21.16
C LYS A 49 16.07 13.87 -20.99
N ARG A 50 15.33 14.27 -22.04
CA ARG A 50 13.86 14.31 -22.00
C ARG A 50 13.24 12.94 -21.74
N ALA A 51 13.82 11.88 -22.30
CA ALA A 51 13.37 10.52 -22.04
C ALA A 51 13.64 10.09 -20.59
N ALA A 52 14.79 10.47 -20.01
CA ALA A 52 15.10 10.22 -18.61
C ALA A 52 14.14 10.95 -17.66
N ASP A 53 13.90 12.25 -17.90
CA ASP A 53 12.96 13.05 -17.11
C ASP A 53 11.53 12.48 -17.17
N ALA A 54 11.08 12.07 -18.36
CA ALA A 54 9.77 11.45 -18.55
C ALA A 54 9.64 10.10 -17.84
N LEU A 55 10.71 9.30 -17.78
CA LEU A 55 10.73 8.04 -17.03
C LEU A 55 10.69 8.27 -15.51
N GLU A 56 11.40 9.30 -15.01
CA GLU A 56 11.35 9.67 -13.61
C GLU A 56 9.95 10.14 -13.21
N GLU A 57 9.32 11.00 -14.02
CA GLU A 57 7.94 11.44 -13.81
C GLU A 57 6.97 10.26 -13.83
N ALA A 58 7.07 9.37 -14.83
CA ALA A 58 6.21 8.19 -14.93
C ALA A 58 6.36 7.24 -13.72
N ASN A 59 7.59 7.01 -13.26
CA ASN A 59 7.86 6.22 -12.05
C ASN A 59 7.24 6.86 -10.81
N SER A 60 7.37 8.18 -10.66
CA SER A 60 6.79 8.90 -9.51
C SER A 60 5.26 8.80 -9.48
N ILE A 61 4.61 8.92 -10.64
CA ILE A 61 3.17 8.75 -10.80
C ILE A 61 2.76 7.31 -10.46
N GLN A 62 3.50 6.32 -10.98
CA GLN A 62 3.22 4.91 -10.73
C GLN A 62 3.35 4.55 -9.25
N LEU A 63 4.35 5.07 -8.54
CA LEU A 63 4.52 4.85 -7.11
C LEU A 63 3.34 5.42 -6.33
N ARG A 64 2.91 6.65 -6.65
CA ARG A 64 1.76 7.29 -6.01
C ARG A 64 0.47 6.52 -6.25
N THR A 65 0.17 6.15 -7.51
CA THR A 65 -1.06 5.43 -7.84
C THR A 65 -1.09 4.04 -7.21
N THR A 66 0.05 3.35 -7.13
CA THR A 66 0.16 2.06 -6.45
C THR A 66 -0.08 2.21 -4.94
N ALA A 67 0.49 3.24 -4.32
CA ALA A 67 0.28 3.53 -2.90
C ALA A 67 -1.19 3.85 -2.59
N GLU A 68 -1.85 4.66 -3.43
CA GLU A 68 -3.28 4.98 -3.32
C GLU A 68 -4.18 3.74 -3.52
N ALA A 69 -3.82 2.85 -4.45
CA ALA A 69 -4.55 1.61 -4.67
C ALA A 69 -4.47 0.69 -3.43
N ILE A 70 -3.27 0.53 -2.87
CA ILE A 70 -3.05 -0.28 -1.66
C ILE A 70 -3.79 0.32 -0.47
N SER A 71 -3.74 1.64 -0.26
CA SER A 71 -4.43 2.28 0.86
C SER A 71 -5.95 2.13 0.75
N ARG A 72 -6.50 2.26 -0.46
CA ARG A 72 -7.93 2.03 -0.73
C ARG A 72 -8.32 0.57 -0.47
N GLU A 73 -7.52 -0.38 -0.92
CA GLU A 73 -7.77 -1.81 -0.69
C GLU A 73 -7.78 -2.14 0.81
N ARG A 74 -6.81 -1.61 1.56
CA ARG A 74 -6.76 -1.75 3.03
C ARG A 74 -8.01 -1.17 3.69
N LEU A 75 -8.43 0.03 3.29
CA LEU A 75 -9.65 0.65 3.82
C LEU A 75 -10.90 -0.19 3.54
N ILE A 76 -11.06 -0.71 2.32
CA ILE A 76 -12.20 -1.58 1.96
C ILE A 76 -12.20 -2.82 2.86
N ARG A 77 -11.06 -3.54 2.92
CA ARG A 77 -10.93 -4.75 3.75
C ARG A 77 -11.19 -4.46 5.22
N ARG A 78 -10.70 -3.33 5.74
CA ARG A 78 -10.91 -2.90 7.12
C ARG A 78 -12.38 -2.58 7.39
N THR A 79 -13.06 -1.93 6.45
CA THR A 79 -14.49 -1.63 6.53
C THR A 79 -15.31 -2.91 6.59
N GLU A 80 -15.07 -3.85 5.68
CA GLU A 80 -15.77 -5.14 5.66
C GLU A 80 -15.59 -5.94 6.96
N ILE A 81 -14.37 -5.96 7.48
CA ILE A 81 -14.04 -6.65 8.72
C ILE A 81 -14.65 -5.94 9.93
N GLY A 82 -14.57 -4.62 9.98
CA GLY A 82 -15.14 -3.79 11.03
C GLY A 82 -16.66 -3.94 11.09
N GLU A 83 -17.35 -3.90 9.95
CA GLU A 83 -18.79 -4.13 9.86
C GLU A 83 -19.18 -5.54 10.32
N ALA A 84 -18.44 -6.57 9.89
CA ALA A 84 -18.66 -7.94 10.33
C ALA A 84 -18.50 -8.07 11.85
N ALA A 85 -17.50 -7.41 12.44
CA ALA A 85 -17.31 -7.35 13.88
C ALA A 85 -18.44 -6.61 14.58
N CYS A 86 -18.78 -5.40 14.14
CA CYS A 86 -19.86 -4.60 14.73
C CYS A 86 -21.20 -5.37 14.72
N HIS A 87 -21.54 -5.98 13.58
CA HIS A 87 -22.75 -6.79 13.46
C HIS A 87 -22.71 -8.00 14.39
N MET A 88 -21.58 -8.69 14.48
CA MET A 88 -21.40 -9.80 15.42
C MET A 88 -21.64 -9.33 16.86
N PHE A 89 -20.86 -8.40 17.37
CA PHE A 89 -20.90 -8.00 18.77
C PHE A 89 -22.22 -7.33 19.15
N SER A 90 -22.83 -6.53 18.28
CA SER A 90 -24.16 -5.94 18.52
C SER A 90 -25.26 -7.01 18.63
N GLN A 91 -25.23 -8.06 17.79
CA GLN A 91 -26.15 -9.18 17.92
C GLN A 91 -25.95 -9.94 19.25
N ASP A 92 -24.71 -10.08 19.71
CA ASP A 92 -24.44 -10.74 21.00
C ASP A 92 -24.93 -9.90 22.19
N CYS A 93 -24.82 -8.57 22.11
CA CYS A 93 -25.41 -7.65 23.09
C CYS A 93 -26.94 -7.84 23.16
N LEU A 94 -27.62 -7.83 22.01
CA LEU A 94 -29.07 -8.00 21.95
C LEU A 94 -29.50 -9.38 22.44
N ARG A 95 -28.77 -10.44 22.04
CA ARG A 95 -29.05 -11.82 22.48
C ARG A 95 -28.92 -11.96 23.99
N THR A 96 -27.89 -11.35 24.58
CA THR A 96 -27.65 -11.36 26.04
C THR A 96 -28.80 -10.67 26.77
N ALA A 97 -29.23 -9.50 26.30
CA ALA A 97 -30.35 -8.77 26.88
C ALA A 97 -31.66 -9.54 26.83
N VAL A 98 -31.97 -10.19 25.69
CA VAL A 98 -33.18 -11.01 25.51
C VAL A 98 -33.09 -12.36 26.24
N GLY A 99 -31.90 -12.78 26.67
CA GLY A 99 -31.67 -14.09 27.28
C GLY A 99 -31.78 -15.24 26.27
N GLY A 100 -31.44 -14.99 25.00
CA GLY A 100 -31.45 -16.00 23.94
C GLY A 100 -30.41 -17.09 24.19
N LEU A 101 -30.68 -18.30 23.69
CA LEU A 101 -29.76 -19.44 23.76
C LEU A 101 -28.46 -19.15 23.00
N LYS A 102 -27.33 -19.63 23.52
CA LYS A 102 -26.03 -19.53 22.85
C LYS A 102 -26.08 -20.30 21.53
N ASP A 103 -25.73 -19.62 20.45
CA ASP A 103 -25.56 -20.23 19.13
C ASP A 103 -24.28 -21.08 19.13
N PRO A 104 -24.36 -22.40 18.86
CA PRO A 104 -23.21 -23.30 18.92
C PRO A 104 -22.15 -23.02 17.85
N GLU A 105 -22.51 -22.40 16.71
CA GLU A 105 -21.53 -22.00 15.68
C GLU A 105 -20.83 -20.68 16.02
N ARG A 106 -21.31 -19.97 17.04
CA ARG A 106 -20.82 -18.64 17.40
C ARG A 106 -19.34 -18.59 17.77
N PRO A 107 -18.78 -19.51 18.57
CA PRO A 107 -17.36 -19.50 18.91
C PRO A 107 -16.47 -19.67 17.66
N LYS A 108 -16.92 -20.48 16.70
CA LYS A 108 -16.21 -20.70 15.43
C LYS A 108 -16.22 -19.44 14.57
N ALA A 109 -17.39 -18.80 14.40
CA ALA A 109 -17.51 -17.54 13.69
C ALA A 109 -16.67 -16.42 14.34
N LYS A 110 -16.67 -16.34 15.68
CA LYS A 110 -15.84 -15.39 16.42
C LYS A 110 -14.34 -15.65 16.18
N ARG A 111 -13.90 -16.90 16.20
CA ARG A 111 -12.51 -17.27 15.90
C ARG A 111 -12.09 -16.89 14.48
N GLU A 112 -12.95 -17.14 13.50
CA GLU A 112 -12.70 -16.75 12.11
C GLU A 112 -12.58 -15.23 11.98
N LEU A 113 -13.47 -14.48 12.62
CA LEU A 113 -13.38 -13.02 12.66
C LEU A 113 -12.08 -12.54 13.32
N MET A 114 -11.68 -13.12 14.46
CA MET A 114 -10.43 -12.79 15.12
C MET A 114 -9.22 -12.99 14.19
N LEU A 115 -9.19 -14.11 13.45
CA LEU A 115 -8.14 -14.38 12.47
C LEU A 115 -8.16 -13.38 11.32
N ARG A 116 -9.34 -12.99 10.83
CA ARG A 116 -9.48 -11.97 9.78
C ARG A 116 -8.99 -10.60 10.23
N VAL A 117 -9.36 -10.17 11.43
CA VAL A 117 -8.98 -8.88 12.03
C VAL A 117 -7.48 -8.83 12.28
N THR A 118 -6.91 -9.83 12.97
CA THR A 118 -5.46 -9.87 13.23
C THR A 118 -4.65 -10.07 11.95
N GLY A 119 -5.17 -10.83 10.99
CA GLY A 119 -4.58 -11.02 9.66
C GLY A 119 -4.64 -9.80 8.74
N THR A 120 -5.20 -8.67 9.19
CA THR A 120 -5.03 -7.38 8.51
C THR A 120 -3.62 -6.81 8.70
N GLY A 121 -2.97 -7.14 9.83
CA GLY A 121 -1.69 -6.53 10.22
C GLY A 121 -1.80 -5.06 10.63
N GLU A 122 -3.02 -4.54 10.80
CA GLU A 122 -3.25 -3.13 11.16
C GLU A 122 -2.93 -2.89 12.66
N PRO A 123 -2.47 -1.67 13.01
CA PRO A 123 -2.37 -1.22 14.39
C PRO A 123 -3.68 -1.41 15.16
N ALA A 124 -3.57 -1.62 16.47
CA ALA A 124 -4.70 -1.81 17.38
C ALA A 124 -5.76 -2.86 17.00
N ALA A 125 -5.55 -3.73 16.00
CA ALA A 125 -6.55 -4.71 15.57
C ALA A 125 -7.01 -5.65 16.70
N PHE A 126 -6.08 -6.05 17.58
CA PHE A 126 -6.40 -6.82 18.78
C PHE A 126 -7.18 -5.98 19.80
N MET A 127 -6.74 -4.75 20.05
CA MET A 127 -7.40 -3.83 20.98
C MET A 127 -8.84 -3.54 20.56
N PHE A 128 -9.09 -3.32 19.27
CA PHE A 128 -10.43 -3.15 18.72
C PHE A 128 -11.36 -4.30 19.14
N LEU A 129 -10.92 -5.55 18.96
CA LEU A 129 -11.69 -6.72 19.38
C LEU A 129 -11.90 -6.80 20.89
N THR A 130 -10.87 -6.51 21.68
CA THR A 130 -10.97 -6.50 23.15
C THR A 130 -11.99 -5.49 23.63
N LEU A 131 -12.00 -4.28 23.07
CA LEU A 131 -12.94 -3.22 23.44
C LEU A 131 -14.38 -3.56 23.04
N LEU A 132 -14.58 -4.25 21.91
CA LEU A 132 -15.89 -4.80 21.55
C LEU A 132 -16.37 -5.87 22.53
N ASP A 133 -15.48 -6.77 22.97
CA ASP A 133 -15.81 -7.77 23.99
C ASP A 133 -16.18 -7.12 25.32
N ARG A 134 -15.44 -6.10 25.74
CA ARG A 134 -15.74 -5.35 26.97
C ARG A 134 -17.07 -4.61 26.89
N ALA A 135 -17.37 -3.98 25.76
CA ALA A 135 -18.69 -3.37 25.55
C ALA A 135 -19.81 -4.40 25.67
N LYS A 136 -19.62 -5.62 25.15
CA LYS A 136 -20.57 -6.72 25.30
C LYS A 136 -20.71 -7.17 26.75
N ASP A 137 -19.61 -7.22 27.50
CA ASP A 137 -19.60 -7.69 28.89
C ASP A 137 -20.31 -6.74 29.87
N THR A 138 -20.60 -5.49 29.48
CA THR A 138 -21.43 -4.58 30.29
C THR A 138 -22.93 -4.89 30.18
N VAL A 139 -23.35 -5.76 29.27
CA VAL A 139 -24.77 -6.04 29.03
C VAL A 139 -25.33 -7.03 30.05
N ALA A 140 -26.37 -6.62 30.76
CA ALA A 140 -27.10 -7.49 31.68
C ALA A 140 -28.36 -8.10 31.03
N ARG A 141 -28.71 -9.33 31.44
CA ARG A 141 -29.93 -9.98 30.97
C ARG A 141 -31.17 -9.21 31.44
N GLY A 142 -32.08 -8.93 30.52
CA GLY A 142 -33.30 -8.16 30.76
C GLY A 142 -33.11 -6.64 30.77
N ASP A 143 -31.87 -6.16 30.62
CA ASP A 143 -31.55 -4.74 30.58
C ASP A 143 -31.26 -4.28 29.14
N PHE A 144 -32.27 -3.67 28.53
CA PHE A 144 -32.17 -3.14 27.18
C PHE A 144 -31.40 -1.81 27.11
N GLU A 145 -31.26 -1.10 28.22
CA GLU A 145 -30.53 0.17 28.26
C GLU A 145 -29.02 -0.08 28.14
N SER A 146 -28.48 -0.98 28.97
CA SER A 146 -27.06 -1.40 28.84
C SER A 146 -26.78 -2.06 27.49
N SER A 147 -27.73 -2.83 26.94
CA SER A 147 -27.62 -3.40 25.59
C SER A 147 -27.51 -2.33 24.52
N THR A 148 -28.37 -1.30 24.57
CA THR A 148 -28.36 -0.21 23.59
C THR A 148 -27.07 0.61 23.69
N ALA A 149 -26.61 0.89 24.91
CA ALA A 149 -25.34 1.57 25.14
C ALA A 149 -24.14 0.76 24.60
N ALA A 150 -24.12 -0.55 24.84
CA ALA A 150 -23.09 -1.44 24.32
C ALA A 150 -23.08 -1.51 22.79
N VAL A 151 -24.25 -1.59 22.17
CA VAL A 151 -24.40 -1.57 20.70
C VAL A 151 -23.87 -0.23 20.14
N ALA A 152 -24.26 0.90 20.74
CA ALA A 152 -23.77 2.21 20.32
C ALA A 152 -22.24 2.33 20.47
N ARG A 153 -21.67 1.76 21.55
CA ARG A 153 -20.22 1.68 21.74
C ARG A 153 -19.56 0.82 20.66
N CYS A 154 -20.15 -0.31 20.26
CA CYS A 154 -19.63 -1.15 19.17
C CYS A 154 -19.56 -0.38 17.85
N PHE A 155 -20.61 0.38 17.49
CA PHE A 155 -20.61 1.22 16.30
C PHE A 155 -19.52 2.30 16.35
N THR A 156 -19.36 2.95 17.50
CA THR A 156 -18.38 4.01 17.71
C THR A 156 -16.96 3.48 17.52
N LEU A 157 -16.60 2.42 18.25
CA LEU A 157 -15.28 1.77 18.16
C LEU A 157 -14.97 1.30 16.74
N THR A 158 -15.98 0.75 16.05
CA THR A 158 -15.82 0.30 14.66
C THR A 158 -15.54 1.47 13.73
N ARG A 159 -16.27 2.58 13.87
CA ARG A 159 -16.07 3.76 13.03
C ARG A 159 -14.70 4.37 13.21
N GLU A 160 -14.24 4.47 14.46
CA GLU A 160 -12.93 5.04 14.81
C GLU A 160 -11.79 4.17 14.27
N TRP A 161 -11.84 2.85 14.50
CA TRP A 161 -10.81 1.94 13.98
C TRP A 161 -10.80 1.87 12.44
N VAL A 162 -11.96 1.90 11.79
CA VAL A 162 -12.04 1.91 10.32
C VAL A 162 -11.49 3.21 9.74
N ALA A 163 -11.73 4.34 10.39
CA ALA A 163 -11.23 5.64 9.94
C ALA A 163 -9.69 5.71 10.02
N ASP A 164 -9.13 5.45 11.20
CA ASP A 164 -7.68 5.51 11.44
C ASP A 164 -7.27 4.56 12.58
N PRO A 165 -6.65 3.40 12.27
CA PRO A 165 -6.18 2.44 13.26
C PRO A 165 -5.10 2.97 14.21
N ASP A 166 -4.25 3.89 13.76
CA ASP A 166 -3.17 4.47 14.56
C ASP A 166 -3.73 5.49 15.57
N GLU A 167 -4.65 6.34 15.11
CA GLU A 167 -5.36 7.27 15.99
C GLU A 167 -6.24 6.50 16.99
N PHE A 168 -6.95 5.47 16.53
CA PHE A 168 -7.68 4.55 17.40
C PHE A 168 -6.76 3.94 18.47
N GLU A 169 -5.54 3.54 18.08
CA GLU A 169 -4.56 3.05 19.04
C GLU A 169 -4.26 4.09 20.11
N HIS A 170 -3.94 5.31 19.70
CA HIS A 170 -3.61 6.40 20.60
C HIS A 170 -4.76 6.74 21.56
N LEU A 171 -6.00 6.78 21.05
CA LEU A 171 -7.18 7.13 21.83
C LEU A 171 -7.53 6.10 22.90
N HIS A 172 -7.43 4.81 22.58
CA HIS A 172 -7.91 3.75 23.46
C HIS A 172 -6.81 2.95 24.16
N ARG A 173 -5.53 3.27 23.93
CA ARG A 173 -4.40 2.60 24.59
C ARG A 173 -4.52 2.58 26.11
N SER A 174 -5.07 3.64 26.72
CA SER A 174 -5.27 3.71 28.17
C SER A 174 -6.49 2.93 28.67
N GLU A 175 -7.41 2.55 27.77
CA GLU A 175 -8.58 1.76 28.15
C GLU A 175 -8.20 0.31 28.44
N ILE A 176 -7.15 -0.23 27.82
CA ILE A 176 -6.63 -1.57 28.10
C ILE A 176 -5.45 -1.48 29.08
N SER A 177 -5.70 -1.75 30.36
CA SER A 177 -4.62 -1.85 31.34
C SER A 177 -3.93 -3.22 31.29
N VAL A 178 -2.69 -3.29 31.76
CA VAL A 178 -1.95 -4.55 31.91
C VAL A 178 -2.68 -5.52 32.84
N ASP A 179 -3.34 -4.98 33.87
CA ASP A 179 -4.12 -5.77 34.83
C ASP A 179 -5.34 -6.42 34.15
N ASP A 180 -6.02 -5.68 33.27
CA ASP A 180 -7.12 -6.26 32.49
C ASP A 180 -6.63 -7.33 31.51
N LEU A 181 -5.47 -7.12 30.88
CA LEU A 181 -4.90 -8.10 29.96
C LEU A 181 -4.49 -9.37 30.71
N ALA A 182 -3.93 -9.24 31.92
CA ALA A 182 -3.60 -10.36 32.78
C ALA A 182 -4.87 -11.14 33.20
N GLU A 183 -5.96 -10.42 33.50
CA GLU A 183 -7.24 -11.02 33.83
C GLU A 183 -7.86 -11.78 32.64
N ASP A 184 -7.80 -11.20 31.44
CA ASP A 184 -8.30 -11.85 30.22
C ASP A 184 -7.48 -13.10 29.87
N ILE A 185 -6.15 -13.05 30.04
CA ILE A 185 -5.27 -14.22 29.88
C ILE A 185 -5.60 -15.30 30.92
N ARG A 186 -5.85 -14.91 32.17
CA ARG A 186 -6.23 -15.85 33.24
C ARG A 186 -7.55 -16.55 32.93
N LYS A 187 -8.58 -15.81 32.54
CA LYS A 187 -9.88 -16.37 32.11
C LYS A 187 -9.73 -17.31 30.92
N ALA A 188 -8.88 -16.95 29.94
CA ALA A 188 -8.60 -17.80 28.79
C ALA A 188 -7.89 -19.11 29.19
N ALA A 189 -6.94 -19.04 30.13
CA ALA A 189 -6.25 -20.22 30.67
C ALA A 189 -7.21 -21.13 31.45
N GLU A 190 -8.06 -20.56 32.32
CA GLU A 190 -9.08 -21.31 33.07
C GLU A 190 -10.09 -22.00 32.13
N ALA A 191 -10.51 -21.31 31.06
CA ALA A 191 -11.38 -21.89 30.04
C ALA A 191 -10.69 -23.04 29.27
N PHE A 192 -9.40 -22.90 28.96
CA PHE A 192 -8.62 -23.97 28.32
C PHE A 192 -8.47 -25.19 29.23
N GLU A 193 -8.17 -24.99 30.51
CA GLU A 193 -8.12 -26.07 31.49
C GLU A 193 -9.47 -26.78 31.64
N ALA A 194 -10.58 -26.03 31.66
CA ALA A 194 -11.91 -26.61 31.73
C ALA A 194 -12.23 -27.49 30.52
N VAL A 195 -11.82 -27.07 29.31
CA VAL A 195 -11.96 -27.88 28.09
C VAL A 195 -11.10 -29.14 28.17
N MET A 196 -9.85 -29.04 28.62
CA MET A 196 -8.97 -30.21 28.77
C MET A 196 -9.47 -31.21 29.82
N ARG A 197 -10.12 -30.73 30.89
CA ARG A 197 -10.73 -31.62 31.91
C ARG A 197 -12.06 -32.23 31.47
N ALA A 198 -12.76 -31.58 30.54
CA ALA A 198 -14.05 -32.03 30.02
C ALA A 198 -13.92 -33.03 28.86
N ASP A 199 -12.70 -33.36 28.43
CA ASP A 199 -12.43 -34.41 27.45
C ASP A 199 -12.05 -35.73 28.16
N PRO A 200 -12.99 -36.68 28.36
CA PRO A 200 -12.70 -37.99 28.95
C PRO A 200 -12.08 -38.99 27.95
N SER A 201 -11.56 -38.54 26.81
CA SER A 201 -11.05 -39.41 25.74
C SER A 201 -9.52 -39.35 25.54
N SER A 202 -8.77 -39.34 26.65
CA SER A 202 -7.39 -39.83 26.71
C SER A 202 -7.29 -41.11 27.53
#